data_AF-A0A7W8NDS3-F1
#
_entry.id   AF-A0A7W8NDS3-F1
#
_cell.length_a   1.000
_cell.length_b   1.000
_cell.length_c   1.000
_cell.angle_alpha   90.00
_cell.angle_beta   90.00
_cell.angle_gamma   90.00
#
_symmetry.space_group_name_H-M   'P 1'
#
loop_
_entity.id
_entity.type
_entity.pdbx_description
1 polymer ?
#
loop_
_entity_poly.entity_id
_entity_poly.type
_entity_poly.pdbx_seq_one_letter_code
_entity_poly.pdbx_strand_id
1 'polypeptide(L)'
;MRRSGIGRAGLRGVGVTLALILGTGLPAWVLAQDAAPATPPGQTEPQQTPTPAVPDQATPSAPDTTETEPGAETSSLELVRKSDTDGQERRIRIVRTGTSDDTGIFALCSPQEEDPKDAPTLAVFSETGPGGVRITIDKNVIRVPLAVVTQQQPGDGEEGSDGRVEASAGTARFLDDVPADATERLPRCGVEATPKSVPDTVFVTQGKTELKGQKLVYDETDGIARIDGPVTFRRANETDPLTGSSERIEVNVDEEKTTLVGNVVLNSEGGRVSRAGRVEYDDAANLARLIGTPEQPAVSVKGGDTLRAGMILYDLEKNEVYAVKAEGGTITGEFVEEGDTPGTSSAPGTAPATSPVSPAPSSGTPDPNSDNPDAPPPGPTDPASPPTP
;
A
#
# COMPACT_ATOMS: atom_id res chain seq x y z
N MET A 1 2.47 43.47 -45.79
CA MET A 1 1.00 43.62 -45.70
C MET A 1 0.61 43.50 -44.23
N ARG A 2 0.21 44.59 -43.56
CA ARG A 2 -1.14 44.83 -42.95
C ARG A 2 -1.72 43.57 -42.29
N ARG A 3 -2.05 43.48 -40.98
CA ARG A 3 -2.66 44.37 -39.96
C ARG A 3 -2.15 43.95 -38.55
N SER A 4 -1.89 44.80 -37.55
CA SER A 4 -2.82 45.58 -36.68
C SER A 4 -3.81 44.65 -35.92
N GLY A 5 -4.00 44.68 -34.59
CA GLY A 5 -3.62 45.62 -33.52
C GLY A 5 -3.73 44.95 -32.13
N ILE A 6 -3.01 45.47 -31.11
CA ILE A 6 -3.45 46.45 -30.09
C ILE A 6 -4.31 45.83 -28.97
N GLY A 7 -3.78 45.89 -27.73
CA GLY A 7 -4.54 45.73 -26.49
C GLY A 7 -3.66 45.84 -25.24
N ARG A 8 -3.54 47.06 -24.70
CA ARG A 8 -2.80 47.45 -23.48
C ARG A 8 -3.55 47.03 -22.19
N ALA A 9 -2.79 46.65 -21.15
CA ALA A 9 -2.85 47.12 -19.75
C ALA A 9 -1.81 46.31 -18.95
N GLY A 10 -0.86 46.84 -18.18
CA GLY A 10 -0.78 48.13 -17.50
C GLY A 10 -1.12 47.97 -16.02
N LEU A 11 -0.30 47.28 -15.21
CA LEU A 11 -0.34 47.41 -13.75
C LEU A 11 1.09 47.54 -13.19
N ARG A 12 1.33 48.70 -12.57
CA ARG A 12 2.47 49.03 -11.73
C ARG A 12 2.12 48.64 -10.28
N GLY A 13 3.07 48.07 -9.55
CA GLY A 13 3.04 47.91 -8.09
C GLY A 13 4.48 47.75 -7.60
N VAL A 14 5.20 48.85 -7.40
CA VAL A 14 5.46 49.47 -6.08
C VAL A 14 6.25 48.53 -5.17
N GLY A 15 7.56 48.76 -5.14
CA GLY A 15 8.44 48.21 -4.11
C GLY A 15 8.21 48.87 -2.77
N VAL A 16 8.40 48.09 -1.71
CA VAL A 16 8.54 48.60 -0.34
C VAL A 16 9.80 47.97 0.25
N THR A 17 10.84 48.79 0.31
CA THR A 17 12.05 48.59 1.09
C THR A 17 11.73 48.94 2.54
N LEU A 18 11.93 48.02 3.49
CA LEU A 18 11.86 48.33 4.92
C LEU A 18 13.21 48.04 5.56
N ALA A 19 13.84 49.09 6.08
CA ALA A 19 15.12 49.07 6.76
C ALA A 19 14.93 49.10 8.29
N LEU A 20 15.93 48.51 8.97
CA LEU A 20 16.17 48.40 10.42
C LEU A 20 15.85 49.65 11.26
N ILE A 21 15.40 49.42 12.51
CA ILE A 21 15.79 50.22 13.68
C ILE A 21 16.09 49.30 14.88
N LEU A 22 17.20 49.65 15.55
CA LEU A 22 17.83 49.10 16.75
C LEU A 22 16.97 49.18 18.02
N GLY A 23 17.22 48.28 18.97
CA GLY A 23 16.69 48.36 20.34
C GLY A 23 17.47 47.49 21.32
N THR A 24 18.41 48.12 22.00
CA THR A 24 19.33 47.61 23.04
C THR A 24 18.64 47.29 24.37
N GLY A 25 19.11 46.25 25.09
CA GLY A 25 18.80 46.02 26.51
C GLY A 25 19.63 44.88 27.13
N LEU A 26 20.70 45.26 27.84
CA LEU A 26 21.66 44.43 28.61
C LEU A 26 21.05 43.97 29.98
N PRO A 27 21.84 43.54 30.99
CA PRO A 27 22.50 42.23 31.18
C PRO A 27 22.18 41.62 32.57
N ALA A 28 22.55 40.36 32.84
CA ALA A 28 23.01 39.96 34.19
C ALA A 28 23.66 38.56 34.18
N TRP A 29 24.93 38.53 34.53
CA TRP A 29 25.63 37.38 35.07
C TRP A 29 25.01 36.94 36.40
N VAL A 30 24.93 35.62 36.62
CA VAL A 30 25.10 35.05 37.96
C VAL A 30 25.99 33.82 37.83
N LEU A 31 27.21 33.95 38.35
CA LEU A 31 28.12 32.85 38.65
C LEU A 31 27.96 32.48 40.13
N ALA A 32 28.02 31.17 40.38
CA ALA A 32 28.51 30.47 41.58
C ALA A 32 27.80 30.66 42.93
N GLN A 33 27.44 29.55 43.56
CA GLN A 33 28.14 29.12 44.80
C GLN A 33 27.83 27.67 45.19
N ASP A 34 28.92 26.97 45.49
CA ASP A 34 29.04 25.76 46.30
C ASP A 34 28.14 25.75 47.54
N ALA A 35 27.50 24.61 47.80
CA ALA A 35 27.47 23.99 49.13
C ALA A 35 26.81 22.61 49.08
N ALA A 36 27.58 21.58 49.41
CA ALA A 36 27.10 20.35 50.04
C ALA A 36 27.83 20.22 51.40
N PRO A 37 27.45 19.32 52.33
CA PRO A 37 26.23 18.51 52.46
C PRO A 37 25.59 18.61 53.88
N ALA A 38 24.39 18.05 54.05
CA ALA A 38 23.87 17.68 55.37
C ALA A 38 23.31 16.25 55.35
N THR A 39 23.92 15.40 56.18
CA THR A 39 23.58 14.00 56.44
C THR A 39 22.39 13.88 57.40
N PRO A 40 21.52 12.87 57.23
CA PRO A 40 20.80 12.25 58.35
C PRO A 40 21.24 10.79 58.60
N PRO A 41 21.11 10.28 59.84
CA PRO A 41 21.70 9.01 60.24
C PRO A 41 20.77 7.79 60.04
N GLY A 42 21.40 6.69 59.62
CA GLY A 42 21.26 5.34 60.19
C GLY A 42 19.96 4.56 59.98
N GLN A 43 20.05 3.43 59.27
CA GLN A 43 19.62 2.12 59.79
C GLN A 43 20.03 0.93 58.90
N THR A 44 20.80 0.02 59.53
CA THR A 44 20.82 -1.45 59.43
C THR A 44 21.11 -2.20 58.11
N GLU A 45 22.25 -2.90 58.16
CA GLU A 45 22.73 -4.05 57.38
C GLU A 45 21.72 -5.22 57.25
N PRO A 46 21.86 -6.13 56.26
CA PRO A 46 22.83 -7.23 56.40
C PRO A 46 23.62 -7.65 55.13
N GLN A 47 24.94 -7.67 55.29
CA GLN A 47 25.90 -8.75 54.96
C GLN A 47 25.63 -9.67 53.75
N GLN A 48 26.37 -9.45 52.64
CA GLN A 48 26.78 -10.51 51.70
C GLN A 48 28.22 -10.29 51.16
N THR A 49 29.07 -11.26 51.49
CA THR A 49 30.27 -11.85 50.84
C THR A 49 31.21 -11.00 49.92
N PRO A 50 32.55 -11.05 50.12
CA PRO A 50 33.51 -10.36 49.25
C PRO A 50 34.10 -11.27 48.15
N THR A 51 34.17 -10.78 46.90
CA THR A 51 35.08 -11.28 45.83
C THR A 51 35.22 -10.17 44.74
N PRO A 52 36.27 -10.13 43.90
CA PRO A 52 37.31 -9.10 43.91
C PRO A 52 37.25 -8.13 42.71
N ALA A 53 38.05 -7.06 42.83
CA ALA A 53 38.22 -5.94 41.90
C ALA A 53 38.56 -6.33 40.45
N VAL A 54 37.97 -5.59 39.50
CA VAL A 54 38.40 -5.45 38.10
C VAL A 54 38.37 -3.94 37.74
N PRO A 55 39.34 -3.40 36.98
CA PRO A 55 39.60 -1.95 36.88
C PRO A 55 38.82 -1.24 35.77
N ASP A 56 38.58 0.06 35.99
CA ASP A 56 38.37 1.18 35.06
C ASP A 56 37.65 0.92 33.72
N GLN A 57 36.36 1.27 33.66
CA GLN A 57 35.67 1.58 32.41
C GLN A 57 35.92 3.04 32.03
N ALA A 58 36.78 3.23 31.03
CA ALA A 58 36.78 4.41 30.20
C ALA A 58 35.52 4.43 29.31
N THR A 59 34.86 5.57 29.25
CA THR A 59 33.80 5.90 28.29
C THR A 59 34.34 5.85 26.86
N PRO A 60 33.55 5.35 25.89
CA PRO A 60 33.59 5.95 24.55
C PRO A 60 32.21 6.25 23.97
N SER A 61 32.18 7.37 23.25
CA SER A 61 31.13 7.89 22.39
C SER A 61 30.77 6.96 21.22
N ALA A 62 29.55 7.13 20.70
CA ALA A 62 28.97 6.57 19.47
C ALA A 62 29.89 6.72 18.22
N PRO A 63 29.75 5.95 17.11
CA PRO A 63 28.47 5.67 16.40
C PRO A 63 28.21 4.20 16.00
N ASP A 64 26.94 3.78 16.04
CA ASP A 64 26.47 2.54 15.41
C ASP A 64 26.60 2.65 13.88
N THR A 65 27.77 2.27 13.39
CA THR A 65 28.00 1.89 12.01
C THR A 65 27.87 0.38 12.01
N THR A 66 26.77 -0.15 11.48
CA THR A 66 26.58 -1.59 11.36
C THR A 66 27.68 -2.12 10.43
N GLU A 67 28.60 -2.90 10.99
CA GLU A 67 29.68 -3.57 10.25
C GLU A 67 29.08 -4.41 9.12
N THR A 68 29.43 -4.03 7.89
CA THR A 68 29.23 -4.87 6.71
C THR A 68 30.29 -5.96 6.77
N GLU A 69 29.88 -7.22 6.95
CA GLU A 69 30.78 -8.35 6.82
C GLU A 69 31.40 -8.37 5.40
N PRO A 70 32.74 -8.44 5.28
CA PRO A 70 33.40 -8.51 3.98
C PRO A 70 33.28 -9.94 3.45
N GLY A 71 32.46 -10.15 2.41
CA GLY A 71 32.35 -11.45 1.72
C GLY A 71 31.00 -11.75 1.05
N ALA A 72 30.00 -10.89 1.21
CA ALA A 72 28.70 -10.99 0.54
C ALA A 72 28.41 -9.67 -0.17
N GLU A 73 28.91 -9.48 -1.39
CA GLU A 73 28.55 -8.32 -2.20
C GLU A 73 27.09 -8.46 -2.65
N THR A 74 26.15 -8.07 -1.78
CA THR A 74 24.74 -7.98 -2.16
C THR A 74 24.62 -6.91 -3.24
N SER A 75 24.30 -7.30 -4.48
CA SER A 75 24.07 -6.35 -5.56
C SER A 75 22.86 -5.48 -5.24
N SER A 76 23.01 -4.16 -5.33
CA SER A 76 21.94 -3.22 -5.02
C SER A 76 21.91 -2.03 -5.98
N LEU A 77 20.71 -1.48 -6.17
CA LEU A 77 20.43 -0.27 -6.92
C LEU A 77 19.47 0.59 -6.12
N GLU A 78 19.61 1.90 -6.24
CA GLU A 78 18.71 2.86 -5.62
C GLU A 78 18.17 3.83 -6.67
N LEU A 79 16.85 4.02 -6.68
CA LEU A 79 16.20 5.10 -7.41
C LEU A 79 15.89 6.22 -6.43
N VAL A 80 16.10 7.47 -6.86
CA VAL A 80 15.84 8.66 -6.05
C VAL A 80 14.72 9.43 -6.70
N ARG A 81 13.55 9.44 -6.04
CA ARG A 81 12.41 10.25 -6.43
C ARG A 81 12.41 11.55 -5.64
N LYS A 82 12.31 12.68 -6.33
CA LYS A 82 12.05 13.97 -5.69
C LYS A 82 10.58 14.31 -5.85
N SER A 83 9.86 14.43 -4.74
CA SER A 83 8.43 14.76 -4.77
C SER A 83 8.22 16.20 -5.22
N ASP A 84 7.32 16.38 -6.18
CA ASP A 84 6.91 17.71 -6.66
C ASP A 84 6.08 18.48 -5.62
N THR A 85 5.52 17.77 -4.64
CA THR A 85 4.59 18.37 -3.65
C THR A 85 5.33 18.98 -2.46
N ASP A 86 6.32 18.28 -1.93
CA ASP A 86 7.07 18.72 -0.73
C ASP A 86 8.58 18.92 -0.97
N GLY A 87 9.08 18.60 -2.17
CA GLY A 87 10.48 18.72 -2.53
C GLY A 87 11.41 17.71 -1.84
N GLN A 88 10.87 16.76 -1.07
CA GLN A 88 11.65 15.77 -0.37
C GLN A 88 12.10 14.63 -1.30
N GLU A 89 13.29 14.12 -1.04
CA GLU A 89 13.81 12.93 -1.71
C GLU A 89 13.32 11.66 -1.01
N ARG A 90 12.88 10.70 -1.82
CA ARG A 90 12.43 9.39 -1.41
C ARG A 90 13.20 8.34 -2.19
N ARG A 91 13.64 7.30 -1.50
CA ARG A 91 14.55 6.29 -2.04
C ARG A 91 13.82 4.98 -2.21
N ILE A 92 13.92 4.41 -3.41
CA ILE A 92 13.44 3.06 -3.72
C ILE A 92 14.67 2.19 -3.85
N ARG A 93 14.86 1.26 -2.91
CA ARG A 93 16.05 0.42 -2.83
C ARG A 93 15.74 -0.98 -3.32
N ILE A 94 16.48 -1.45 -4.32
CA ILE A 94 16.38 -2.80 -4.87
C ILE A 94 17.66 -3.57 -4.50
N VAL A 95 17.51 -4.72 -3.88
CA VAL A 95 18.64 -5.54 -3.41
C VAL A 95 18.41 -7.00 -3.78
N ARG A 96 19.38 -7.61 -4.44
CA ARG A 96 19.47 -9.07 -4.54
C ARG A 96 19.95 -9.61 -3.20
N THR A 97 19.14 -10.46 -2.55
CA THR A 97 19.48 -10.95 -1.21
C THR A 97 20.41 -12.17 -1.20
N GLY A 98 20.45 -12.93 -2.30
CA GLY A 98 21.41 -14.03 -2.47
C GLY A 98 22.81 -13.52 -2.82
N THR A 99 23.80 -14.36 -2.53
CA THR A 99 25.24 -14.05 -2.65
C THR A 99 25.98 -14.95 -3.65
N SER A 100 25.30 -15.94 -4.24
CA SER A 100 25.87 -16.86 -5.24
C SER A 100 25.07 -16.82 -6.53
N ASP A 101 25.74 -16.79 -7.68
CA ASP A 101 25.07 -16.77 -8.99
C ASP A 101 24.29 -18.05 -9.33
N ASP A 102 24.46 -19.12 -8.54
CA ASP A 102 23.65 -20.34 -8.66
C ASP A 102 22.17 -20.12 -8.36
N THR A 103 21.85 -19.12 -7.52
CA THR A 103 20.47 -18.85 -7.09
C THR A 103 19.87 -17.62 -7.77
N GLY A 104 20.62 -16.92 -8.61
CA GLY A 104 20.16 -15.66 -9.18
C GLY A 104 21.25 -14.90 -9.94
N ILE A 105 20.86 -13.79 -10.55
CA ILE A 105 21.79 -12.90 -11.25
C ILE A 105 21.52 -11.45 -10.92
N PHE A 106 22.55 -10.63 -11.07
CA PHE A 106 22.43 -9.19 -11.19
C PHE A 106 23.18 -8.74 -12.45
N ALA A 107 22.52 -7.96 -13.30
CA ALA A 107 23.12 -7.40 -14.50
C ALA A 107 22.74 -5.93 -14.67
N LEU A 108 23.71 -5.11 -15.07
CA LEU A 108 23.53 -3.70 -15.39
C LEU A 108 23.87 -3.47 -16.87
N CYS A 109 22.89 -3.01 -17.63
CA CYS A 109 22.97 -2.81 -19.07
C CYS A 109 22.84 -1.32 -19.36
N SER A 110 23.99 -0.64 -19.39
CA SER A 110 24.10 0.78 -19.74
C SER A 110 23.75 1.02 -21.22
N PRO A 111 23.33 2.24 -21.58
CA PRO A 111 23.22 2.67 -22.98
C PRO A 111 24.51 2.45 -23.77
N GLN A 112 24.38 2.06 -25.04
CA GLN A 112 25.47 1.89 -26.00
C GLN A 112 25.58 3.10 -26.95
N GLU A 113 26.66 3.19 -27.75
CA GLU A 113 26.90 4.34 -28.64
C GLU A 113 25.81 4.52 -29.71
N GLU A 114 25.19 3.42 -30.14
CA GLU A 114 24.09 3.42 -31.09
C GLU A 114 22.71 3.76 -30.48
N ASP A 115 22.61 3.77 -29.15
CA ASP A 115 21.37 4.07 -28.45
C ASP A 115 21.09 5.59 -28.45
N PRO A 116 19.81 6.02 -28.32
CA PRO A 116 19.47 7.42 -28.10
C PRO A 116 20.22 8.01 -26.89
N LYS A 117 20.55 9.30 -26.94
CA LYS A 117 21.31 9.98 -25.88
C LYS A 117 20.62 9.94 -24.51
N ASP A 118 19.30 9.85 -24.51
CA ASP A 118 18.40 9.77 -23.37
C ASP A 118 18.01 8.33 -23.02
N ALA A 119 18.67 7.32 -23.61
CA ALA A 119 18.39 5.94 -23.28
C ALA A 119 18.67 5.69 -21.78
N PRO A 120 17.72 5.09 -21.03
CA PRO A 120 17.88 4.84 -19.59
C PRO A 120 18.87 3.70 -19.35
N THR A 121 19.39 3.49 -18.15
CA THR A 121 20.08 2.24 -17.81
C THR A 121 19.06 1.15 -17.46
N LEU A 122 19.30 -0.11 -17.87
CA LEU A 122 18.51 -1.24 -17.42
C LEU A 122 19.27 -2.03 -16.36
N ALA A 123 18.63 -2.41 -15.27
CA ALA A 123 19.15 -3.36 -14.30
C ALA A 123 18.20 -4.55 -14.17
N VAL A 124 18.75 -5.76 -14.09
CA VAL A 124 17.96 -6.98 -13.90
C VAL A 124 18.44 -7.67 -12.63
N PHE A 125 17.49 -7.96 -11.75
CA PHE A 125 17.69 -8.71 -10.52
C PHE A 125 16.85 -9.98 -10.57
N SER A 126 17.46 -11.13 -10.41
CA SER A 126 16.77 -12.41 -10.26
C SER A 126 17.32 -13.13 -9.04
N GLU A 127 16.47 -13.70 -8.20
CA GLU A 127 16.88 -14.47 -7.02
C GLU A 127 15.78 -15.47 -6.64
N THR A 128 16.10 -16.77 -6.73
CA THR A 128 15.20 -17.88 -6.40
C THR A 128 15.32 -18.34 -4.95
N GLY A 129 16.33 -17.88 -4.21
CA GLY A 129 16.47 -18.12 -2.79
C GLY A 129 15.33 -17.50 -1.96
N PRO A 130 15.19 -17.90 -0.68
CA PRO A 130 14.05 -17.50 0.16
C PRO A 130 13.95 -15.99 0.42
N GLY A 131 15.06 -15.26 0.30
CA GLY A 131 15.06 -13.80 0.43
C GLY A 131 14.58 -13.07 -0.83
N GLY A 132 14.69 -13.71 -2.00
CA GLY A 132 14.35 -13.12 -3.29
C GLY A 132 15.09 -11.81 -3.59
N VAL A 133 14.54 -11.04 -4.52
CA VAL A 133 14.86 -9.63 -4.70
C VAL A 133 14.00 -8.84 -3.71
N ARG A 134 14.66 -8.06 -2.87
CA ARG A 134 14.03 -7.17 -1.90
C ARG A 134 13.94 -5.76 -2.45
N ILE A 135 12.73 -5.23 -2.56
CA ILE A 135 12.45 -3.86 -2.97
C ILE A 135 11.86 -3.13 -1.77
N THR A 136 12.48 -2.03 -1.34
CA THR A 136 11.97 -1.18 -0.25
C THR A 136 11.42 0.11 -0.84
N ILE A 137 10.15 0.39 -0.57
CA ILE A 137 9.45 1.62 -0.97
C ILE A 137 8.75 2.18 0.26
N ASP A 138 9.20 3.33 0.76
CA ASP A 138 8.75 3.87 2.06
C ASP A 138 8.87 2.79 3.17
N LYS A 139 7.76 2.39 3.81
CA LYS A 139 7.71 1.38 4.88
C LYS A 139 7.43 -0.03 4.36
N ASN A 140 7.19 -0.17 3.05
CA ASN A 140 6.87 -1.44 2.43
C ASN A 140 8.15 -2.17 2.07
N VAL A 141 8.29 -3.39 2.58
CA VAL A 141 9.32 -4.33 2.17
C VAL A 141 8.68 -5.36 1.25
N ILE A 142 9.04 -5.30 -0.03
CA ILE A 142 8.50 -6.17 -1.06
C ILE A 142 9.54 -7.24 -1.42
N ARG A 143 9.13 -8.50 -1.51
CA ARG A 143 9.97 -9.63 -1.96
C ARG A 143 9.38 -10.25 -3.21
N VAL A 144 10.23 -10.43 -4.22
CA VAL A 144 9.87 -11.01 -5.52
C VAL A 144 11.01 -11.87 -6.08
N PRO A 145 10.75 -12.85 -6.96
CA PRO A 145 11.80 -13.58 -7.66
C PRO A 145 12.58 -12.76 -8.69
N LEU A 146 11.90 -11.86 -9.43
CA LEU A 146 12.49 -11.05 -10.51
C LEU A 146 12.10 -9.59 -10.37
N ALA A 147 13.06 -8.69 -10.58
CA ALA A 147 12.83 -7.27 -10.80
C ALA A 147 13.66 -6.77 -12.01
N VAL A 148 13.01 -6.05 -12.91
CA VAL A 148 13.62 -5.32 -14.02
C VAL A 148 13.45 -3.83 -13.72
N VAL A 149 14.54 -3.11 -13.63
CA VAL A 149 14.58 -1.68 -13.31
C VAL A 149 15.06 -0.92 -14.53
N THR A 150 14.33 0.13 -14.88
CA THR A 150 14.75 1.14 -15.84
C THR A 150 15.08 2.38 -15.04
N GLN A 151 16.32 2.86 -15.09
CA GLN A 151 16.77 4.05 -14.37
C GLN A 151 17.15 5.12 -15.38
N GLN A 152 16.60 6.33 -15.25
CA GLN A 152 17.01 7.42 -16.13
C GLN A 152 18.45 7.84 -15.82
N GLN A 153 19.10 8.53 -16.75
CA GLN A 153 20.36 9.18 -16.41
C GLN A 153 20.06 10.37 -15.49
N PRO A 154 20.81 10.56 -14.40
CA PRO A 154 20.65 11.75 -13.57
C PRO A 154 20.89 13.00 -14.44
N GLY A 155 20.12 14.07 -14.19
CA GLY A 155 20.39 15.36 -14.82
C GLY A 155 21.74 15.92 -14.38
N ASP A 156 22.25 16.89 -15.14
CA ASP A 156 23.51 17.58 -14.80
C ASP A 156 23.43 18.18 -13.38
N GLY A 157 24.21 17.60 -12.45
CA GLY A 157 24.28 18.06 -11.06
C GLY A 157 23.25 17.43 -10.11
N GLU A 158 22.51 16.40 -10.54
CA GLU A 158 21.61 15.63 -9.68
C GLU A 158 22.30 14.38 -9.10
N GLU A 159 22.08 14.12 -7.81
CA GLU A 159 22.52 12.89 -7.15
C GLU A 159 21.40 11.84 -7.22
N GLY A 160 21.54 10.90 -8.17
CA GLY A 160 20.57 9.83 -8.38
C GLY A 160 19.50 10.18 -9.40
N SER A 161 18.75 9.17 -9.82
CA SER A 161 17.69 9.31 -10.81
C SER A 161 16.54 8.38 -10.46
N ASP A 162 15.33 8.80 -10.80
CA ASP A 162 14.12 8.00 -10.65
C ASP A 162 14.06 6.93 -11.77
N GLY A 163 12.93 6.27 -11.91
CA GLY A 163 12.73 5.38 -13.03
C GLY A 163 11.48 4.51 -12.91
N ARG A 164 11.60 3.29 -13.40
CA ARG A 164 10.51 2.32 -13.44
C ARG A 164 11.00 0.98 -12.88
N VAL A 165 10.19 0.35 -12.05
CA VAL A 165 10.46 -1.00 -11.53
C VAL A 165 9.33 -1.93 -11.94
N GLU A 166 9.66 -3.03 -12.62
CA GLU A 166 8.74 -4.11 -12.91
C GLU A 166 9.18 -5.38 -12.19
N ALA A 167 8.34 -5.92 -11.32
CA ALA A 167 8.68 -7.03 -10.44
C ALA A 167 7.62 -8.13 -10.45
N SER A 168 8.02 -9.40 -10.51
CA SER A 168 7.10 -10.53 -10.74
C SER A 168 7.70 -11.91 -10.39
N ALA A 169 6.94 -12.98 -10.63
CA ALA A 169 7.33 -14.38 -10.43
C ALA A 169 8.33 -14.93 -11.46
N GLY A 170 8.85 -14.07 -12.35
CA GLY A 170 9.71 -14.46 -13.44
C GLY A 170 11.11 -14.90 -13.01
N THR A 171 11.97 -15.13 -14.00
CA THR A 171 13.39 -15.44 -13.82
C THR A 171 14.23 -14.62 -14.78
N ALA A 172 15.52 -14.47 -14.49
CA ALA A 172 16.48 -14.01 -15.46
C ALA A 172 17.74 -14.87 -15.45
N ARG A 173 18.47 -14.86 -16.57
CA ARG A 173 19.73 -15.60 -16.76
C ARG A 173 20.66 -14.86 -17.70
N PHE A 174 21.94 -15.15 -17.59
CA PHE A 174 22.89 -14.81 -18.64
C PHE A 174 22.70 -15.72 -19.85
N LEU A 175 22.90 -15.15 -21.04
CA LEU A 175 22.95 -15.88 -22.30
C LEU A 175 24.37 -16.38 -22.54
N ASP A 176 24.51 -17.63 -22.96
CA ASP A 176 25.81 -18.20 -23.32
C ASP A 176 26.37 -17.51 -24.59
N ASP A 177 25.49 -17.22 -25.54
CA ASP A 177 25.80 -16.48 -26.78
C ASP A 177 24.83 -15.31 -26.94
N VAL A 178 25.36 -14.12 -27.20
CA VAL A 178 24.56 -12.93 -27.53
C VAL A 178 24.02 -13.08 -28.96
N PRO A 179 22.69 -13.02 -29.18
CA PRO A 179 22.13 -13.11 -30.53
C PRO A 179 22.64 -11.96 -31.40
N ALA A 180 23.19 -12.28 -32.58
CA ALA A 180 23.79 -11.29 -33.48
C ALA A 180 22.77 -10.29 -34.07
N ASP A 181 21.49 -10.66 -34.06
CA ASP A 181 20.34 -9.87 -34.53
C ASP A 181 19.53 -9.26 -33.38
N ALA A 182 20.03 -9.32 -32.14
CA ALA A 182 19.37 -8.71 -30.98
C ALA A 182 19.20 -7.20 -31.18
N THR A 183 17.94 -6.74 -31.25
CA THR A 183 17.60 -5.31 -31.26
C THR A 183 17.30 -4.79 -29.86
N GLU A 184 16.76 -5.66 -29.00
CA GLU A 184 16.44 -5.34 -27.62
C GLU A 184 17.70 -5.28 -26.77
N ARG A 185 17.74 -4.33 -25.82
CA ARG A 185 18.95 -4.06 -25.05
C ARG A 185 19.35 -5.18 -24.09
N LEU A 186 18.40 -5.88 -23.45
CA LEU A 186 18.72 -6.98 -22.55
C LEU A 186 19.45 -8.13 -23.30
N PRO A 187 18.92 -8.65 -24.42
CA PRO A 187 19.65 -9.64 -25.21
C PRO A 187 21.00 -9.14 -25.74
N ARG A 188 21.12 -7.88 -26.20
CA ARG A 188 22.41 -7.28 -26.60
C ARG A 188 23.44 -7.25 -25.47
N CYS A 189 22.96 -7.13 -24.24
CA CYS A 189 23.74 -7.17 -23.00
C CYS A 189 24.02 -8.63 -22.52
N GLY A 190 23.58 -9.65 -23.26
CA GLY A 190 23.73 -11.05 -22.88
C GLY A 190 22.83 -11.47 -21.72
N VAL A 191 21.69 -10.81 -21.55
CA VAL A 191 20.73 -11.08 -20.47
C VAL A 191 19.37 -11.40 -21.05
N GLU A 192 18.73 -12.44 -20.54
CA GLU A 192 17.32 -12.72 -20.78
C GLU A 192 16.54 -12.62 -19.47
N ALA A 193 15.46 -11.87 -19.48
CA ALA A 193 14.49 -11.82 -18.39
C ALA A 193 13.13 -12.31 -18.89
N THR A 194 12.46 -13.13 -18.08
CA THR A 194 11.17 -13.73 -18.43
C THR A 194 10.16 -13.42 -17.33
N PRO A 195 9.55 -12.22 -17.31
CA PRO A 195 8.54 -11.84 -16.34
C PRO A 195 7.32 -12.76 -16.37
N LYS A 196 6.71 -13.00 -15.20
CA LYS A 196 5.51 -13.82 -15.09
C LYS A 196 4.60 -13.32 -13.98
N SER A 197 3.37 -12.96 -14.35
CA SER A 197 2.32 -12.63 -13.37
C SER A 197 1.73 -13.92 -12.80
N VAL A 198 2.04 -14.22 -11.54
CA VAL A 198 1.50 -15.37 -10.81
C VAL A 198 0.97 -14.88 -9.47
N PRO A 199 -0.29 -15.15 -9.12
CA PRO A 199 -0.83 -14.85 -7.79
C PRO A 199 0.08 -15.34 -6.66
N ASP A 200 0.02 -14.68 -5.52
CA ASP A 200 0.76 -15.04 -4.31
C ASP A 200 2.29 -15.07 -4.47
N THR A 201 2.86 -14.25 -5.37
CA THR A 201 4.31 -14.20 -5.60
C THR A 201 4.96 -12.87 -5.24
N VAL A 202 4.22 -11.76 -5.32
CA VAL A 202 4.70 -10.47 -4.81
C VAL A 202 4.31 -10.38 -3.35
N PHE A 203 5.28 -10.59 -2.45
CA PHE A 203 5.05 -10.52 -1.02
C PHE A 203 5.36 -9.11 -0.53
N VAL A 204 4.43 -8.49 0.18
CA VAL A 204 4.60 -7.17 0.77
C VAL A 204 4.48 -7.30 2.27
N THR A 205 5.42 -6.70 3.01
CA THR A 205 5.34 -6.60 4.46
C THR A 205 5.38 -5.13 4.83
N GLN A 206 4.39 -4.71 5.62
CA GLN A 206 4.31 -3.37 6.20
C GLN A 206 3.86 -3.51 7.66
N GLY A 207 4.80 -3.32 8.59
CA GLY A 207 4.54 -3.50 10.02
C GLY A 207 4.05 -4.92 10.33
N LYS A 208 2.87 -5.03 10.96
CA LYS A 208 2.24 -6.34 11.30
C LYS A 208 1.42 -6.94 10.15
N THR A 209 1.36 -6.27 9.00
CA THR A 209 0.52 -6.66 7.85
C THR A 209 1.38 -7.28 6.75
N GLU A 210 0.95 -8.44 6.29
CA GLU A 210 1.50 -9.15 5.15
C GLU A 210 0.48 -9.15 4.03
N LEU A 211 0.89 -8.77 2.83
CA LEU A 211 0.08 -8.81 1.64
C LEU A 211 0.75 -9.65 0.55
N LYS A 212 -0.06 -10.19 -0.35
CA LYS A 212 0.39 -10.98 -1.49
C LYS A 212 -0.33 -10.53 -2.74
N GLY A 213 0.41 -10.33 -3.82
CA GLY A 213 -0.12 -10.02 -5.16
C GLY A 213 0.65 -10.77 -6.24
N GLN A 214 0.51 -10.34 -7.50
CA GLN A 214 1.07 -11.07 -8.64
C GLN A 214 2.16 -10.35 -9.45
N LYS A 215 2.07 -9.01 -9.55
CA LYS A 215 3.01 -8.19 -10.30
C LYS A 215 3.09 -6.81 -9.66
N LEU A 216 4.30 -6.27 -9.51
CA LEU A 216 4.53 -4.88 -9.12
C LEU A 216 4.98 -4.08 -10.35
N VAL A 217 4.42 -2.88 -10.52
CA VAL A 217 4.90 -1.85 -11.44
C VAL A 217 4.97 -0.52 -10.70
N TYR A 218 6.16 0.04 -10.55
CA TYR A 218 6.38 1.43 -10.15
C TYR A 218 6.78 2.25 -11.37
N ASP A 219 6.26 3.46 -11.50
CA ASP A 219 6.53 4.37 -12.60
C ASP A 219 6.79 5.80 -12.09
N GLU A 220 7.92 6.39 -12.49
CA GLU A 220 8.32 7.75 -12.12
C GLU A 220 7.31 8.83 -12.56
N THR A 221 6.52 8.58 -13.62
CA THR A 221 5.61 9.60 -14.17
C THR A 221 4.50 9.97 -13.21
N ASP A 222 4.09 9.05 -12.34
CA ASP A 222 3.05 9.28 -11.34
C ASP A 222 3.49 8.98 -9.90
N GLY A 223 4.66 8.37 -9.69
CA GLY A 223 5.18 8.06 -8.36
C GLY A 223 4.39 6.97 -7.64
N ILE A 224 3.63 6.13 -8.35
CA ILE A 224 2.78 5.11 -7.75
C ILE A 224 3.31 3.72 -8.08
N ALA A 225 3.67 2.96 -7.04
CA ALA A 225 3.89 1.53 -7.15
C ALA A 225 2.56 0.77 -7.05
N ARG A 226 2.18 0.09 -8.13
CA ARG A 226 0.95 -0.69 -8.24
C ARG A 226 1.28 -2.17 -8.14
N ILE A 227 0.59 -2.88 -7.27
CA ILE A 227 0.71 -4.32 -7.13
C ILE A 227 -0.62 -4.94 -7.52
N ASP A 228 -0.64 -5.60 -8.67
CA ASP A 228 -1.84 -6.23 -9.19
C ASP A 228 -2.23 -7.45 -8.35
N GLY A 229 -3.54 -7.67 -8.24
CA GLY A 229 -4.13 -8.81 -7.58
C GLY A 229 -4.42 -10.00 -8.50
N PRO A 230 -5.11 -11.03 -7.99
CA PRO A 230 -5.84 -11.04 -6.72
C PRO A 230 -4.91 -10.77 -5.53
N VAL A 231 -5.26 -9.77 -4.71
CA VAL A 231 -4.49 -9.44 -3.51
C VAL A 231 -5.13 -10.15 -2.33
N THR A 232 -4.32 -10.85 -1.54
CA THR A 232 -4.70 -11.33 -0.22
C THR A 232 -3.86 -10.65 0.84
N PHE A 233 -4.42 -10.41 2.02
CA PHE A 233 -3.64 -9.90 3.14
C PHE A 233 -4.01 -10.59 4.45
N ARG A 234 -3.05 -10.56 5.37
CA ARG A 234 -3.16 -11.03 6.75
C ARG A 234 -2.47 -10.03 7.66
N ARG A 235 -3.12 -9.70 8.77
CA ARG A 235 -2.51 -8.95 9.87
C ARG A 235 -2.60 -9.79 11.12
N ALA A 236 -1.46 -10.02 11.76
CA ALA A 236 -1.44 -10.65 13.07
C ALA A 236 -1.96 -9.67 14.14
N ASN A 237 -2.84 -10.16 15.00
CA ASN A 237 -3.30 -9.51 16.22
C ASN A 237 -3.47 -10.63 17.26
N GLU A 238 -3.14 -10.36 18.53
CA GLU A 238 -3.17 -11.38 19.59
C GLU A 238 -4.57 -11.91 19.89
N THR A 239 -5.59 -11.09 19.69
CA THR A 239 -6.97 -11.40 20.09
C THR A 239 -7.90 -11.62 18.91
N ASP A 240 -7.70 -10.88 17.82
CA ASP A 240 -8.59 -10.96 16.65
C ASP A 240 -7.81 -10.61 15.37
N PRO A 241 -7.11 -11.60 14.79
CA PRO A 241 -6.40 -11.48 13.51
C PRO A 241 -7.30 -10.99 12.38
N LEU A 242 -6.74 -10.19 11.49
CA LEU A 242 -7.45 -9.69 10.32
C LEU A 242 -6.97 -10.39 9.06
N THR A 243 -7.90 -10.76 8.18
CA THR A 243 -7.61 -11.24 6.83
C THR A 243 -8.43 -10.47 5.81
N GLY A 244 -8.07 -10.57 4.54
CA GLY A 244 -8.93 -10.01 3.52
C GLY A 244 -8.34 -10.03 2.12
N SER A 245 -9.01 -9.29 1.24
CA SER A 245 -8.72 -9.29 -0.18
C SER A 245 -8.99 -7.94 -0.84
N SER A 246 -8.32 -7.70 -1.97
CA SER A 246 -8.60 -6.58 -2.88
C SER A 246 -8.15 -6.90 -4.31
N GLU A 247 -8.44 -6.01 -5.27
CA GLU A 247 -8.01 -6.19 -6.66
C GLU A 247 -6.57 -5.72 -6.91
N ARG A 248 -6.09 -4.72 -6.17
CA ARG A 248 -4.70 -4.23 -6.25
C ARG A 248 -4.30 -3.42 -5.01
N ILE A 249 -2.99 -3.23 -4.84
CA ILE A 249 -2.40 -2.29 -3.89
C ILE A 249 -1.81 -1.12 -4.68
N GLU A 250 -1.98 0.10 -4.17
CA GLU A 250 -1.29 1.30 -4.64
C GLU A 250 -0.46 1.86 -3.50
N VAL A 251 0.85 2.04 -3.72
CA VAL A 251 1.75 2.75 -2.83
C VAL A 251 2.15 4.04 -3.52
N ASN A 252 1.62 5.16 -3.05
CA ASN A 252 2.04 6.48 -3.49
C ASN A 252 3.34 6.82 -2.76
N VAL A 253 4.43 6.95 -3.51
CA VAL A 253 5.75 7.26 -2.94
C VAL A 253 5.75 8.67 -2.37
N ASP A 254 5.19 9.64 -3.08
CA ASP A 254 5.18 11.06 -2.68
C ASP A 254 4.35 11.32 -1.42
N GLU A 255 3.22 10.63 -1.29
CA GLU A 255 2.32 10.76 -0.13
C GLU A 255 2.64 9.75 1.00
N GLU A 256 3.59 8.84 0.79
CA GLU A 256 3.93 7.73 1.71
C GLU A 256 2.68 6.94 2.14
N LYS A 257 1.81 6.70 1.17
CA LYS A 257 0.44 6.22 1.42
C LYS A 257 0.19 4.90 0.72
N THR A 258 -0.21 3.91 1.50
CA THR A 258 -0.59 2.59 0.99
C THR A 258 -2.11 2.46 0.95
N THR A 259 -2.63 2.00 -0.18
CA THR A 259 -4.07 1.87 -0.42
C THR A 259 -4.41 0.53 -1.07
N LEU A 260 -5.41 -0.16 -0.52
CA LEU A 260 -6.09 -1.28 -1.18
C LEU A 260 -7.21 -0.74 -2.08
N VAL A 261 -7.31 -1.25 -3.30
CA VAL A 261 -8.25 -0.76 -4.31
C VAL A 261 -9.02 -1.92 -4.92
N GLY A 262 -10.32 -1.71 -5.12
CA GLY A 262 -11.21 -2.63 -5.81
C GLY A 262 -11.74 -3.71 -4.88
N ASN A 263 -13.06 -3.68 -4.65
CA ASN A 263 -13.82 -4.68 -3.89
C ASN A 263 -13.11 -5.16 -2.62
N VAL A 264 -12.63 -4.21 -1.81
CA VAL A 264 -11.85 -4.53 -0.61
C VAL A 264 -12.76 -5.19 0.42
N VAL A 265 -12.32 -6.31 0.96
CA VAL A 265 -12.99 -7.05 2.04
C VAL A 265 -12.00 -7.25 3.18
N LEU A 266 -12.39 -6.89 4.39
CA LEU A 266 -11.67 -7.16 5.64
C LEU A 266 -12.52 -8.09 6.51
N ASN A 267 -11.95 -9.20 6.96
CA ASN A 267 -12.59 -10.19 7.82
C ASN A 267 -11.79 -10.28 9.13
N SER A 268 -12.44 -10.01 10.26
CA SER A 268 -11.89 -10.32 11.59
C SER A 268 -12.37 -11.69 12.05
N GLU A 269 -11.54 -12.40 12.79
CA GLU A 269 -11.87 -13.68 13.42
C GLU A 269 -13.06 -13.55 14.40
N GLY A 270 -13.23 -12.37 14.98
CA GLY A 270 -14.40 -11.96 15.78
C GLY A 270 -15.72 -11.83 14.99
N GLY A 271 -15.76 -12.28 13.72
CA GLY A 271 -16.96 -12.38 12.90
C GLY A 271 -17.37 -11.08 12.21
N ARG A 272 -16.53 -10.04 12.25
CA ARG A 272 -16.79 -8.77 11.55
C ARG A 272 -16.34 -8.86 10.10
N VAL A 273 -17.20 -8.45 9.17
CA VAL A 273 -16.90 -8.34 7.74
C VAL A 273 -17.10 -6.89 7.32
N SER A 274 -16.04 -6.25 6.84
CA SER A 274 -16.08 -4.87 6.35
C SER A 274 -15.72 -4.80 4.87
N ARG A 275 -16.42 -3.96 4.11
CA ARG A 275 -16.31 -3.85 2.65
C ARG A 275 -16.24 -2.39 2.21
N ALA A 276 -15.41 -2.10 1.21
CA ALA A 276 -15.29 -0.78 0.61
C ALA A 276 -14.70 -0.84 -0.80
N GLY A 277 -14.86 0.23 -1.58
CA GLY A 277 -14.19 0.35 -2.88
C GLY A 277 -12.68 0.63 -2.74
N ARG A 278 -12.30 1.36 -1.69
CA ARG A 278 -10.92 1.75 -1.38
C ARG A 278 -10.67 1.67 0.13
N VAL A 279 -9.48 1.22 0.54
CA VAL A 279 -9.05 1.24 1.95
C VAL A 279 -7.66 1.84 2.06
N GLU A 280 -7.57 3.00 2.69
CA GLU A 280 -6.29 3.62 3.02
C GLU A 280 -5.78 3.02 4.32
N TYR A 281 -4.50 2.68 4.35
CA TYR A 281 -3.89 1.96 5.45
C TYR A 281 -2.78 2.79 6.11
N ASP A 282 -2.88 2.95 7.43
CA ASP A 282 -1.87 3.60 8.26
C ASP A 282 -1.47 2.66 9.40
N ASP A 283 -0.32 1.99 9.23
CA ASP A 283 0.20 1.06 10.24
C ASP A 283 0.58 1.78 11.54
N ALA A 284 1.14 2.99 11.44
CA ALA A 284 1.62 3.73 12.61
C ALA A 284 0.45 4.17 13.50
N ALA A 285 -0.66 4.56 12.88
CA ALA A 285 -1.90 4.88 13.58
C ALA A 285 -2.76 3.64 13.94
N ASN A 286 -2.37 2.44 13.50
CA ASN A 286 -3.19 1.22 13.57
C ASN A 286 -4.62 1.44 13.03
N LEU A 287 -4.72 2.15 11.89
CA LEU A 287 -6.01 2.61 11.37
C LEU A 287 -6.16 2.21 9.90
N ALA A 288 -7.32 1.64 9.57
CA ALA A 288 -7.76 1.50 8.19
C ALA A 288 -8.96 2.40 7.92
N ARG A 289 -8.88 3.21 6.87
CA ARG A 289 -9.96 4.09 6.42
C ARG A 289 -10.64 3.46 5.22
N LEU A 290 -11.83 2.92 5.45
CA LEU A 290 -12.69 2.34 4.43
C LEU A 290 -13.48 3.46 3.76
N ILE A 291 -13.30 3.62 2.46
CA ILE A 291 -13.87 4.71 1.66
C ILE A 291 -14.83 4.10 0.65
N GLY A 292 -16.10 4.49 0.76
CA GLY A 292 -17.15 4.16 -0.19
C GLY A 292 -17.47 5.32 -1.13
N THR A 293 -18.18 5.01 -2.20
CA THR A 293 -18.84 5.99 -3.06
C THR A 293 -20.34 6.05 -2.72
N PRO A 294 -21.09 7.04 -3.24
CA PRO A 294 -22.55 7.05 -3.10
C PRO A 294 -23.22 5.77 -3.64
N GLU A 295 -22.68 5.20 -4.72
CA GLU A 295 -23.18 3.97 -5.36
C GLU A 295 -22.76 2.71 -4.59
N GLN A 296 -21.58 2.74 -3.97
CA GLN A 296 -21.01 1.63 -3.19
C GLN A 296 -20.48 2.16 -1.85
N PRO A 297 -21.35 2.37 -0.84
CA PRO A 297 -20.91 2.87 0.46
C PRO A 297 -19.99 1.86 1.15
N ALA A 298 -19.16 2.34 2.08
CA ALA A 298 -18.43 1.47 2.98
C ALA A 298 -19.43 0.78 3.93
N VAL A 299 -19.23 -0.50 4.18
CA VAL A 299 -20.13 -1.33 5.00
C VAL A 299 -19.30 -2.09 6.02
N SER A 300 -19.78 -2.18 7.26
CA SER A 300 -19.26 -3.12 8.26
C SER A 300 -20.42 -3.90 8.87
N VAL A 301 -20.29 -5.22 8.91
CA VAL A 301 -21.29 -6.13 9.48
C VAL A 301 -20.64 -6.95 10.58
N LYS A 302 -21.27 -7.08 11.75
CA LYS A 302 -20.86 -8.03 12.79
C LYS A 302 -22.11 -8.63 13.43
N GLY A 303 -22.28 -9.94 13.30
CA GLY A 303 -23.54 -10.59 13.67
C GLY A 303 -24.69 -10.07 12.80
N GLY A 304 -25.75 -9.55 13.43
CA GLY A 304 -26.87 -8.89 12.75
C GLY A 304 -26.67 -7.38 12.50
N ASP A 305 -25.68 -6.77 13.14
CA ASP A 305 -25.49 -5.32 13.10
C ASP A 305 -24.81 -4.89 11.81
N THR A 306 -25.40 -3.93 11.11
CA THR A 306 -24.90 -3.37 9.85
C THR A 306 -24.69 -1.87 9.98
N LEU A 307 -23.47 -1.40 9.73
CA LEU A 307 -23.10 0.01 9.63
C LEU A 307 -22.76 0.35 8.18
N ARG A 308 -23.34 1.43 7.65
CA ARG A 308 -23.02 1.95 6.31
C ARG A 308 -22.74 3.45 6.36
N ALA A 309 -21.68 3.87 5.68
CA ALA A 309 -21.29 5.28 5.57
C ALA A 309 -20.42 5.53 4.32
N GLY A 310 -20.25 6.79 3.95
CA GLY A 310 -19.26 7.16 2.94
C GLY A 310 -17.83 6.89 3.39
N MET A 311 -17.57 6.93 4.71
CA MET A 311 -16.29 6.58 5.31
C MET A 311 -16.50 5.84 6.63
N ILE A 312 -15.78 4.73 6.81
CA ILE A 312 -15.68 4.01 8.09
C ILE A 312 -14.20 3.97 8.48
N LEU A 313 -13.90 4.41 9.70
CA LEU A 313 -12.60 4.23 10.33
C LEU A 313 -12.61 2.91 11.10
N TYR A 314 -11.61 2.08 10.88
CA TYR A 314 -11.42 0.80 11.54
C TYR A 314 -10.14 0.87 12.37
N ASP A 315 -10.27 0.80 13.71
CA ASP A 315 -9.15 0.65 14.64
C ASP A 315 -8.69 -0.81 14.60
N LEU A 316 -7.52 -1.04 14.02
CA LEU A 316 -6.97 -2.37 13.73
C LEU A 316 -6.42 -3.08 14.96
N GLU A 317 -6.17 -2.34 16.04
CA GLU A 317 -5.69 -2.91 17.29
C GLU A 317 -6.89 -3.38 18.14
N LYS A 318 -7.93 -2.55 18.25
CA LYS A 318 -9.12 -2.82 19.08
C LYS A 318 -10.25 -3.56 18.35
N ASN A 319 -10.19 -3.65 17.03
CA ASN A 319 -11.27 -4.18 16.19
C ASN A 319 -12.61 -3.43 16.33
N GLU A 320 -12.51 -2.10 16.47
CA GLU A 320 -13.64 -1.18 16.56
C GLU A 320 -13.83 -0.40 15.25
N VAL A 321 -15.09 -0.07 14.94
CA VAL A 321 -15.43 0.70 13.73
C VAL A 321 -16.20 1.95 14.10
N TYR A 322 -15.86 3.05 13.43
CA TYR A 322 -16.45 4.37 13.62
C TYR A 322 -16.89 4.92 12.26
N ALA A 323 -18.17 5.28 12.13
CA ALA A 323 -18.63 5.95 10.92
C ALA A 323 -18.30 7.45 10.97
N VAL A 324 -17.76 7.96 9.87
CA VAL A 324 -17.48 9.39 9.70
C VAL A 324 -18.46 9.95 8.69
N LYS A 325 -19.16 11.01 9.08
CA LYS A 325 -20.08 11.71 8.19
C LYS A 325 -19.28 12.61 7.27
N ALA A 326 -19.21 12.25 5.99
CA ALA A 326 -18.75 13.16 4.96
C ALA A 326 -19.71 14.36 4.82
N GLU A 327 -19.20 15.50 4.38
CA GLU A 327 -20.02 16.67 4.08
C GLU A 327 -21.09 16.29 3.03
N GLY A 328 -22.38 16.47 3.36
CA GLY A 328 -23.50 16.04 2.52
C GLY A 328 -23.81 14.53 2.52
N GLY A 329 -23.05 13.69 3.23
CA GLY A 329 -23.27 12.24 3.31
C GLY A 329 -24.27 11.81 4.40
N THR A 330 -24.78 10.58 4.30
CA THR A 330 -25.62 9.93 5.33
C THR A 330 -24.87 8.77 6.00
N ILE A 331 -25.11 8.59 7.29
CA ILE A 331 -24.73 7.39 8.04
C ILE A 331 -26.02 6.62 8.33
N THR A 332 -26.04 5.32 8.05
CA THR A 332 -27.17 4.44 8.35
C THR A 332 -26.68 3.24 9.13
N GLY A 333 -27.37 2.89 10.21
CA GLY A 333 -27.10 1.71 11.02
C GLY A 333 -28.37 0.89 11.24
N GLU A 334 -28.24 -0.42 11.20
CA GLU A 334 -29.26 -1.40 11.59
C GLU A 334 -28.63 -2.27 12.67
N PHE A 335 -29.29 -2.39 13.82
CA PHE A 335 -28.79 -3.14 14.98
C PHE A 335 -29.85 -4.14 15.41
N VAL A 336 -29.44 -5.39 15.61
CA VAL A 336 -30.35 -6.47 16.00
C VAL A 336 -30.22 -6.69 17.50
N GLU A 337 -31.32 -6.61 18.23
CA GLU A 337 -31.32 -6.94 19.66
C GLU A 337 -31.06 -8.44 19.86
N GLU A 338 -30.14 -8.77 20.76
CA GLU A 338 -29.79 -10.14 21.10
C GLU A 338 -30.99 -10.83 21.78
N GLY A 339 -31.81 -11.55 21.02
CA GLY A 339 -32.99 -12.26 21.53
C GLY A 339 -34.20 -12.32 20.61
N ASP A 340 -34.24 -11.54 19.53
CA ASP A 340 -35.39 -11.52 18.61
C ASP A 340 -35.23 -12.58 17.51
N THR A 341 -35.50 -13.84 17.86
CA THR A 341 -35.91 -14.83 16.85
C THR A 341 -37.19 -14.33 16.16
N PRO A 342 -37.25 -14.22 14.82
CA PRO A 342 -38.48 -13.81 14.13
C PRO A 342 -39.50 -14.94 14.22
N GLY A 343 -40.34 -14.90 15.25
CA GLY A 343 -41.37 -15.92 15.45
C GLY A 343 -41.98 -15.95 16.82
N THR A 344 -42.69 -14.88 17.22
CA THR A 344 -44.03 -14.90 17.85
C THR A 344 -44.31 -13.55 18.55
N SER A 345 -44.79 -12.58 17.77
CA SER A 345 -45.49 -11.43 18.36
C SER A 345 -46.81 -11.95 18.96
N SER A 346 -46.78 -12.25 20.25
CA SER A 346 -47.98 -12.49 21.05
C SER A 346 -48.55 -11.15 21.47
N ALA A 347 -49.54 -10.67 20.73
CA ALA A 347 -50.35 -9.52 21.13
C ALA A 347 -51.10 -9.84 22.45
N PRO A 348 -51.27 -8.88 23.38
CA PRO A 348 -52.01 -9.11 24.62
C PRO A 348 -53.49 -9.32 24.35
N GLY A 349 -54.02 -10.40 24.93
CA GLY A 349 -55.39 -10.87 24.72
C GLY A 349 -56.47 -9.90 25.20
N THR A 350 -57.49 -9.73 24.36
CA THR A 350 -58.85 -9.36 24.77
C THR A 350 -59.80 -10.36 24.12
N ALA A 351 -60.56 -11.10 24.94
CA ALA A 351 -61.63 -12.01 24.53
C ALA A 351 -63.01 -11.37 24.81
N PRO A 352 -64.15 -12.00 24.47
CA PRO A 352 -64.58 -12.48 23.16
C PRO A 352 -65.99 -11.96 22.80
N ALA A 353 -66.37 -11.86 21.51
CA ALA A 353 -67.77 -11.73 21.13
C ALA A 353 -68.08 -12.30 19.72
N THR A 354 -68.78 -13.44 19.74
CA THR A 354 -69.89 -13.87 18.86
C THR A 354 -69.77 -13.74 17.34
N SER A 355 -69.74 -14.90 16.66
CA SER A 355 -70.14 -15.10 15.26
C SER A 355 -71.58 -14.67 15.00
N PRO A 356 -71.94 -14.26 13.76
CA PRO A 356 -72.64 -15.23 12.90
C PRO A 356 -72.38 -15.13 11.38
N VAL A 357 -72.38 -16.32 10.75
CA VAL A 357 -73.03 -16.68 9.47
C VAL A 357 -72.46 -16.16 8.13
N SER A 358 -71.93 -17.12 7.36
CA SER A 358 -71.72 -17.10 5.91
C SER A 358 -73.02 -16.92 5.12
N PRO A 359 -72.92 -16.41 3.89
CA PRO A 359 -73.19 -17.30 2.75
C PRO A 359 -72.15 -17.17 1.61
N ALA A 360 -71.78 -18.31 1.03
CA ALA A 360 -71.22 -18.43 -0.31
C ALA A 360 -72.34 -18.95 -1.26
N PRO A 361 -72.16 -19.24 -2.56
CA PRO A 361 -71.03 -18.95 -3.48
C PRO A 361 -71.49 -18.46 -4.89
N SER A 362 -70.55 -18.06 -5.74
CA SER A 362 -70.67 -18.16 -7.21
C SER A 362 -69.26 -18.13 -7.82
N SER A 363 -68.64 -19.28 -8.10
CA SER A 363 -68.70 -20.05 -9.36
C SER A 363 -68.04 -19.34 -10.55
N GLY A 364 -66.83 -19.76 -10.93
CA GLY A 364 -66.19 -19.33 -12.16
C GLY A 364 -64.75 -19.79 -12.37
N THR A 365 -64.52 -21.09 -12.52
CA THR A 365 -63.40 -21.67 -13.29
C THR A 365 -63.91 -22.97 -13.93
N PRO A 366 -63.59 -23.29 -15.20
CA PRO A 366 -62.31 -23.96 -15.54
C PRO A 366 -61.65 -23.45 -16.86
N ASP A 367 -60.33 -23.20 -16.94
CA ASP A 367 -59.21 -24.16 -17.20
C ASP A 367 -58.88 -24.22 -18.73
N PRO A 368 -57.87 -24.96 -19.24
CA PRO A 368 -56.40 -24.83 -19.16
C PRO A 368 -55.69 -24.78 -20.54
N ASN A 369 -54.39 -24.45 -20.57
CA ASN A 369 -53.32 -25.00 -21.44
C ASN A 369 -52.02 -24.24 -21.13
N SER A 370 -51.05 -24.79 -20.39
CA SER A 370 -50.11 -25.87 -20.73
C SER A 370 -49.10 -25.51 -21.82
N ASP A 371 -47.89 -25.20 -21.33
CA ASP A 371 -46.56 -25.61 -21.80
C ASP A 371 -46.24 -25.66 -23.29
N ASN A 372 -45.19 -24.92 -23.68
CA ASN A 372 -44.25 -25.41 -24.68
C ASN A 372 -42.81 -24.92 -24.38
N PRO A 373 -41.92 -25.80 -23.90
CA PRO A 373 -40.49 -25.54 -23.80
C PRO A 373 -39.77 -26.23 -24.97
N ASP A 374 -39.60 -25.55 -26.10
CA ASP A 374 -38.76 -26.05 -27.21
C ASP A 374 -38.34 -24.93 -28.17
N ALA A 375 -37.52 -24.00 -27.69
CA ALA A 375 -36.82 -23.03 -28.54
C ALA A 375 -35.31 -23.36 -28.57
N PRO A 376 -34.76 -23.85 -29.70
CA PRO A 376 -33.33 -24.07 -29.84
C PRO A 376 -32.56 -22.72 -29.91
N PRO A 377 -31.29 -22.68 -29.44
CA PRO A 377 -30.50 -21.46 -29.37
C PRO A 377 -30.05 -20.97 -30.76
N PRO A 378 -29.90 -19.64 -30.96
CA PRO A 378 -29.32 -19.10 -32.18
C PRO A 378 -27.83 -19.46 -32.27
N GLY A 379 -27.43 -20.08 -33.38
CA GLY A 379 -26.06 -20.46 -33.67
C GLY A 379 -25.14 -19.28 -34.03
N PRO A 380 -23.80 -19.51 -34.04
CA PRO A 380 -22.80 -18.48 -34.23
C PRO A 380 -22.70 -18.04 -35.71
N THR A 381 -22.69 -16.72 -35.93
CA THR A 381 -22.36 -16.09 -37.22
C THR A 381 -20.92 -15.59 -37.20
N ASP A 382 -20.08 -16.14 -38.07
CA ASP A 382 -18.80 -15.56 -38.53
C ASP A 382 -18.30 -16.35 -39.76
N PRO A 383 -17.40 -15.81 -40.61
CA PRO A 383 -17.33 -14.46 -41.17
C PRO A 383 -17.27 -14.48 -42.71
N ALA A 384 -17.68 -13.39 -43.37
CA ALA A 384 -17.53 -13.21 -44.81
C ALA A 384 -16.10 -12.80 -45.18
N SER A 385 -15.44 -13.60 -46.03
CA SER A 385 -14.17 -13.25 -46.68
C SER A 385 -14.39 -12.18 -47.77
N PRO A 386 -13.49 -11.19 -47.92
CA PRO A 386 -13.50 -10.29 -49.07
C PRO A 386 -12.76 -10.91 -50.28
N PRO A 387 -13.19 -10.61 -51.52
CA PRO A 387 -12.46 -11.00 -52.72
C PRO A 387 -11.30 -10.03 -53.03
N THR A 388 -10.16 -10.61 -53.38
CA THR A 388 -8.97 -9.96 -53.94
C THR A 388 -9.22 -9.47 -55.37
N PRO A 389 -8.72 -8.28 -55.71
CA PRO A 389 -8.13 -8.00 -57.03
C PRO A 389 -6.60 -7.99 -56.99
#